data_AF-A0A327P3Z0-F1
#
_entry.id   AF-A0A327P3Z0-F1
#
_cell.length_a   1.000
_cell.length_b   1.000
_cell.length_c   1.000
_cell.angle_alpha   90.00
_cell.angle_beta   90.00
_cell.angle_gamma   90.00
#
_symmetry.space_group_name_H-M   'P 1'
#
loop_
_entity.id
_entity.type
_entity.pdbx_description
1 polymer ?
#
loop_
_entity_poly.entity_id
_entity_poly.type
_entity_poly.pdbx_seq_one_letter_code
_entity_poly.pdbx_strand_id
1 'polypeptide(L)'
;MVVLSLKGRIKWYWYSHDFPYKWLKHGKAKVPDDTVAGEYYSKNRSPKQVQDVFAIDWFNYVQEYDTYRKFYEQCLFYKGYVLSIIWED
;
A
#
# COMPACT_ATOMS: atom_id res chain seq x y z
N MET A 1 5.13 -5.26 5.13
CA MET A 1 5.04 -3.82 5.47
C MET A 1 3.65 -3.48 6.00
N VAL A 2 3.55 -2.52 6.91
CA VAL A 2 2.29 -1.95 7.40
C VAL A 2 2.30 -0.44 7.16
N VAL A 3 1.22 0.11 6.57
CA VAL A 3 1.08 1.54 6.26
C VAL A 3 -0.21 2.07 6.87
N LEU A 4 -0.10 3.10 7.71
CA LEU A 4 -1.25 3.82 8.26
C LEU A 4 -1.46 5.12 7.48
N SER A 5 -2.66 5.31 6.96
CA SER A 5 -3.06 6.51 6.24
C SER A 5 -4.37 7.09 6.76
N LEU A 6 -4.54 8.41 6.54
CA LEU A 6 -5.74 9.16 6.89
C LEU A 6 -5.99 10.20 5.81
N LYS A 7 -7.20 10.20 5.24
CA LYS A 7 -7.61 11.13 4.17
C LYS A 7 -6.62 11.14 2.99
N GLY A 8 -6.21 9.94 2.53
CA GLY A 8 -5.28 9.78 1.41
C GLY A 8 -3.82 10.10 1.69
N ARG A 9 -3.44 10.46 2.92
CA ARG A 9 -2.05 10.80 3.29
C ARG A 9 -1.50 9.80 4.28
N ILE A 10 -0.25 9.37 4.06
CA ILE A 10 0.41 8.40 4.93
C ILE A 10 0.90 9.11 6.19
N LYS A 11 0.50 8.60 7.35
CA LYS A 11 0.91 9.12 8.66
C LYS A 11 2.17 8.42 9.14
N TRP A 12 2.20 7.11 8.97
CA TRP A 12 3.25 6.25 9.46
C TRP A 12 3.31 4.96 8.65
N TYR A 13 4.47 4.33 8.62
CA TYR A 13 4.64 2.99 8.07
C TYR A 13 5.80 2.30 8.77
N TRP A 14 5.77 0.98 8.75
CA TRP A 14 6.82 0.11 9.27
C TRP A 14 6.97 -1.12 8.38
N TYR A 15 8.19 -1.65 8.33
CA TYR A 15 8.51 -2.83 7.55
C TYR A 15 9.48 -3.71 8.34
N SER A 16 9.39 -5.02 8.11
CA SER A 16 10.32 -6.01 8.67
C SER A 16 11.68 -5.90 7.99
N HIS A 17 12.73 -6.44 8.62
CA HIS A 17 14.10 -6.34 8.11
C HIS A 17 14.29 -6.94 6.72
N ASP A 18 13.54 -8.00 6.42
CA ASP A 18 13.52 -8.78 5.19
C ASP A 18 12.60 -8.21 4.10
N PHE A 19 11.83 -7.16 4.38
CA PHE A 19 10.93 -6.59 3.40
C PHE A 19 11.72 -5.90 2.27
N PRO A 20 11.45 -6.19 0.98
CA PRO A 20 12.32 -5.78 -0.12
C PRO A 20 12.34 -4.28 -0.39
N TYR A 21 11.28 -3.55 -0.03
CA TYR A 21 11.13 -2.13 -0.35
C TYR A 21 11.05 -1.24 0.89
N LYS A 22 11.91 -0.22 0.95
CA LYS A 22 12.00 0.73 2.07
C LYS A 22 11.32 2.06 1.81
N TRP A 23 11.03 2.38 0.54
CA TRP A 23 10.51 3.67 0.12
C TRP A 23 9.16 3.52 -0.58
N LEU A 24 8.20 4.36 -0.19
CA LEU A 24 6.88 4.45 -0.79
C LEU A 24 6.91 5.33 -2.04
N LYS A 25 6.11 5.00 -3.06
CA LYS A 25 6.08 5.66 -4.38
C LYS A 25 5.97 7.20 -4.31
N HIS A 26 5.17 7.70 -3.38
CA HIS A 26 4.98 9.14 -3.16
C HIS A 26 5.44 9.60 -1.76
N GLY A 27 6.34 8.84 -1.13
CA GLY A 27 6.74 9.06 0.26
C GLY A 27 5.53 9.08 1.19
N LYS A 28 5.48 10.05 2.12
CA LYS A 28 4.32 10.22 3.02
C LYS A 28 3.21 11.12 2.46
N ALA A 29 3.42 11.74 1.31
CA ALA A 29 2.55 12.80 0.83
C ALA A 29 1.16 12.29 0.43
N LYS A 30 1.11 11.11 -0.19
CA LYS A 30 -0.09 10.53 -0.80
C LYS A 30 -0.02 9.00 -0.84
N VAL A 31 -1.15 8.34 -0.61
CA VAL A 31 -1.35 6.91 -0.92
C VAL A 31 -1.55 6.76 -2.45
N PRO A 32 -0.80 5.89 -3.15
CA PRO A 32 -0.97 5.70 -4.59
C PRO A 32 -2.39 5.22 -4.94
N ASP A 33 -2.95 5.73 -6.05
CA ASP A 33 -4.37 5.53 -6.37
C ASP A 33 -4.69 4.08 -6.76
N ASP A 34 -3.72 3.36 -7.31
CA ASP A 34 -3.83 1.97 -7.80
C ASP A 34 -3.65 0.91 -6.69
N THR A 35 -3.70 1.33 -5.43
CA THR A 35 -3.64 0.45 -4.25
C THR A 35 -5.02 0.27 -3.64
N VAL A 36 -5.24 -0.75 -2.80
CA VAL A 36 -6.55 -0.94 -2.15
C VAL A 36 -6.90 0.26 -1.27
N ALA A 37 -5.93 0.79 -0.52
CA ALA A 37 -6.11 2.03 0.23
C ALA A 37 -6.38 3.23 -0.68
N GLY A 38 -5.72 3.32 -1.83
CA GLY A 38 -5.96 4.34 -2.85
C GLY A 38 -7.39 4.32 -3.38
N GLU A 39 -7.90 3.13 -3.72
CA GLU A 39 -9.28 2.92 -4.17
C GLU A 39 -10.31 3.28 -3.09
N TYR A 40 -10.00 3.06 -1.81
CA TYR A 40 -10.86 3.51 -0.73
C TYR A 40 -11.02 5.03 -0.72
N TYR A 41 -9.93 5.78 -0.89
CA TYR A 41 -9.98 7.24 -0.87
C TYR A 41 -10.54 7.86 -2.15
N SER A 42 -10.27 7.25 -3.30
CA SER A 42 -10.65 7.80 -4.62
C SER A 42 -12.01 7.30 -5.11
N LYS A 43 -12.37 6.06 -4.82
CA LYS A 43 -13.54 5.36 -5.36
C LYS A 43 -14.53 4.90 -4.29
N ASN A 44 -14.26 5.18 -3.00
CA ASN A 44 -15.07 4.73 -1.86
C ASN A 44 -15.26 3.20 -1.81
N ARG A 45 -14.23 2.44 -2.25
CA ARG A 45 -14.25 0.97 -2.26
C ARG A 45 -13.54 0.41 -1.02
N SER A 46 -14.18 -0.49 -0.30
CA SER A 46 -13.62 -1.09 0.92
C SER A 46 -13.71 -2.63 0.90
N PRO A 47 -12.90 -3.31 0.07
CA PRO A 47 -12.92 -4.76 -0.01
C PRO A 47 -12.44 -5.37 1.32
N LYS A 48 -13.14 -6.40 1.81
CA LYS A 48 -12.80 -7.09 3.07
C LYS A 48 -11.77 -8.22 2.88
N GLN A 49 -11.62 -8.68 1.66
CA GLN A 49 -10.73 -9.76 1.26
C GLN A 49 -9.37 -9.23 0.85
N VAL A 50 -8.35 -10.08 0.91
CA VAL A 50 -7.01 -9.81 0.40
C VAL A 50 -7.07 -9.52 -1.10
N GLN A 51 -6.29 -8.57 -1.58
CA GLN A 51 -6.18 -8.21 -3.00
C GLN A 51 -4.72 -8.32 -3.47
N ASP A 52 -4.55 -8.74 -4.71
CA ASP A 52 -3.25 -8.67 -5.39
C ASP A 52 -2.96 -7.21 -5.76
N VAL A 53 -1.74 -6.77 -5.50
CA VAL A 53 -1.18 -5.48 -5.94
C VAL A 53 0.22 -5.69 -6.50
N PHE A 54 0.73 -4.74 -7.29
CA PHE A 54 2.08 -4.83 -7.82
C PHE A 54 3.07 -3.96 -7.03
N ALA A 55 4.35 -4.34 -7.05
CA ALA A 55 5.41 -3.57 -6.42
C ALA A 55 5.42 -2.11 -6.91
N ILE A 56 5.23 -1.88 -8.21
CA ILE A 56 5.22 -0.54 -8.82
C ILE A 56 4.05 0.35 -8.34
N ASP A 57 2.98 -0.24 -7.80
CA ASP A 57 1.83 0.52 -7.30
C ASP A 57 2.20 1.16 -5.96
N TRP A 58 2.89 0.43 -5.09
CA TRP A 58 3.19 0.85 -3.73
C TRP A 58 4.56 1.52 -3.55
N PHE A 59 5.58 1.03 -4.23
CA PHE A 59 6.97 1.30 -3.87
C PHE A 59 7.70 2.19 -4.88
N ASN A 60 8.72 2.89 -4.38
CA ASN A 60 9.66 3.63 -5.20
C ASN A 60 10.92 2.78 -5.45
N TYR A 61 11.69 3.13 -6.47
CA TYR A 61 12.93 2.42 -6.87
C TYR A 61 12.71 0.93 -7.20
N VAL A 62 11.53 0.59 -7.71
CA VAL A 62 11.23 -0.74 -8.24
C VAL A 62 12.02 -0.92 -9.54
N GLN A 63 12.82 -1.98 -9.62
CA GLN A 63 13.56 -2.32 -10.82
C GLN A 63 12.61 -2.77 -11.94
N GLU A 64 12.99 -2.60 -13.20
CA GLU A 64 12.12 -2.93 -14.34
C GLU A 64 11.61 -4.38 -14.29
N TYR A 65 12.50 -5.33 -13.96
CA TYR A 65 12.16 -6.74 -13.85
C TYR A 65 11.24 -7.07 -12.64
N ASP A 66 11.15 -6.19 -11.65
CA ASP A 66 10.31 -6.34 -10.46
C ASP A 66 8.97 -5.58 -10.58
N THR A 67 8.72 -4.87 -11.69
CA THR A 67 7.52 -4.05 -11.89
C THR A 67 6.24 -4.81 -11.58
N TYR A 68 6.17 -6.05 -12.04
CA TYR A 68 5.01 -6.94 -11.89
C TYR A 68 5.17 -7.94 -10.74
N ARG A 69 6.15 -7.74 -9.85
CA ARG A 69 6.27 -8.53 -8.63
C ARG A 69 5.01 -8.34 -7.79
N LYS A 70 4.34 -9.45 -7.49
CA LYS A 70 3.05 -9.45 -6.80
C LYS A 70 3.24 -9.35 -5.30
N PHE A 71 2.38 -8.55 -4.69
CA PHE A 71 2.18 -8.49 -3.26
C PHE A 71 0.70 -8.69 -2.96
N TYR A 72 0.42 -9.09 -1.74
CA TYR A 72 -0.90 -9.12 -1.15
C TYR A 72 -1.10 -7.84 -0.34
N GLU A 73 -2.26 -7.21 -0.49
CA GLU A 73 -2.72 -6.11 0.36
C GLU A 73 -4.05 -6.47 1.03
N GLN A 74 -4.12 -6.29 2.35
CA GLN A 74 -5.36 -6.29 3.10
C GLN A 74 -5.51 -5.00 3.91
N CYS A 75 -6.67 -4.39 3.82
CA CYS A 75 -6.96 -3.11 4.47
C CYS A 75 -7.94 -3.26 5.62
N LEU A 76 -7.61 -2.63 6.76
CA LEU A 76 -8.54 -2.38 7.85
C LEU A 76 -8.99 -0.92 7.78
N PHE A 77 -10.31 -0.72 7.65
CA PHE A 77 -10.92 0.60 7.50
C PHE A 77 -11.57 1.05 8.81
N TYR A 78 -11.25 2.26 9.29
CA TYR A 78 -11.87 2.80 10.51
C TYR A 78 -11.96 4.33 10.46
N LYS A 79 -13.17 4.90 10.39
CA LYS A 79 -13.40 6.37 10.46
C LYS A 79 -12.48 7.21 9.55
N GLY A 80 -12.26 6.76 8.30
CA GLY A 80 -11.39 7.42 7.33
C GLY A 80 -9.89 7.10 7.47
N TYR A 81 -9.50 6.37 8.52
CA TYR A 81 -8.19 5.72 8.59
C TYR A 81 -8.20 4.43 7.78
N VAL A 82 -7.05 4.14 7.16
CA VAL A 82 -6.77 2.86 6.51
C VAL A 82 -5.44 2.33 7.03
N LEU A 83 -5.46 1.11 7.55
CA LEU A 83 -4.26 0.33 7.83
C LEU A 83 -4.09 -0.70 6.70
N SER A 84 -3.15 -0.45 5.79
CA SER A 84 -2.75 -1.41 4.76
C SER A 84 -1.70 -2.35 5.33
N ILE A 85 -1.95 -3.65 5.24
CA ILE A 85 -1.00 -4.71 5.54
C ILE A 85 -0.58 -5.29 4.20
N ILE A 86 0.72 -5.25 3.91
CA ILE A 86 1.30 -5.63 2.62
C ILE A 86 2.36 -6.72 2.83
N TRP A 87 2.27 -7.83 2.13
CA TRP A 87 3.22 -8.94 2.21
C TRP A 87 3.33 -9.70 0.88
N GLU A 88 4.28 -10.61 0.80
CA GLU A 88 4.47 -11.55 -0.30
C GLU A 88 4.81 -12.92 0.29
N ASP A 89 4.81 -13.97 -0.53
CA ASP A 89 5.19 -15.34 -0.14
C ASP A 89 6.70 -15.51 0.05
#